data_AF-A0A2Z7C0I3-F1
#
_entry.id   AF-A0A2Z7C0I3-F1
#
_cell.length_a   1.000
_cell.length_b   1.000
_cell.length_c   1.000
_cell.angle_alpha   90.00
_cell.angle_beta   90.00
_cell.angle_gamma   90.00
#
_symmetry.space_group_name_H-M   'P 1'
#
loop_
_entity.id
_entity.type
_entity.pdbx_description
1 polymer ?
#
loop_
_entity_poly.entity_id
_entity_poly.type
_entity_poly.pdbx_seq_one_letter_code
_entity_poly.pdbx_strand_id
1 'polypeptide(L)'
;MGGAQVGVRPSSNLWLAQDPSKRWGEVFFLLYTPFWLTLCLGIVVPYKLYENFTEWEYLFLGLVSALPAFIIPMIFVGKADSSLCWKDRYWVKANLWVILFSYVGNYFWTHYFFTVLGASYTFPSWKMNNVPHTTFLLTHVCFLFYHVSSNMTLRKIQHSIAHLPEKTQFLFKAAWILALSYFIAYLETLAISNNRRETW
;
A
#
# COMPACT_ATOMS: atom_id res chain seq x y z
N MET A 1 20.28 -17.85 -47.39
CA MET A 1 20.60 -16.59 -46.67
C MET A 1 19.75 -16.54 -45.42
N GLY A 2 20.27 -17.04 -44.29
CA GLY A 2 19.56 -17.10 -43.02
C GLY A 2 19.73 -15.79 -42.27
N GLY A 3 18.67 -14.98 -42.22
CA GLY A 3 18.61 -13.81 -41.35
C GLY A 3 18.41 -14.26 -39.91
N ALA A 4 19.48 -14.27 -39.12
CA ALA A 4 19.39 -14.43 -37.68
C ALA A 4 18.60 -13.25 -37.10
N GLN A 5 17.39 -13.52 -36.60
CA GLN A 5 16.70 -12.56 -35.75
C GLN A 5 17.51 -12.41 -34.46
N VAL A 6 18.16 -11.26 -34.32
CA VAL A 6 18.74 -10.82 -33.06
C VAL A 6 17.58 -10.58 -32.11
N GLY A 7 17.21 -11.61 -31.35
CA GLY A 7 16.29 -11.50 -30.23
C GLY A 7 16.90 -10.54 -29.22
N VAL A 8 16.45 -9.29 -29.23
CA VAL A 8 16.68 -8.34 -28.15
C VAL A 8 16.13 -9.00 -26.90
N ARG A 9 16.99 -9.55 -26.04
CA ARG A 9 16.57 -9.98 -24.70
C ARG A 9 16.00 -8.73 -24.04
N PRO A 10 14.70 -8.69 -23.69
CA PRO A 10 14.22 -7.57 -22.90
C PRO A 10 15.09 -7.54 -21.65
N SER A 11 15.73 -6.40 -21.38
CA SER A 11 16.41 -6.17 -20.12
C SER A 11 15.40 -6.44 -19.02
N SER A 12 15.43 -7.65 -18.45
CA SER A 12 14.41 -8.12 -17.52
C SER A 12 14.54 -7.25 -16.28
N ASN A 13 13.65 -6.29 -16.14
CA ASN A 13 13.66 -5.41 -14.99
C ASN A 13 13.28 -6.28 -13.78
N LEU A 14 14.25 -6.51 -12.89
CA LEU A 14 14.12 -7.47 -11.79
C LEU A 14 13.17 -6.99 -10.68
N TRP A 15 12.89 -5.69 -10.67
CA TRP A 15 12.08 -5.04 -9.66
C TRP A 15 10.61 -4.87 -10.06
N LEU A 16 10.35 -4.63 -11.35
CA LEU A 16 9.03 -4.32 -11.87
C LEU A 16 8.42 -5.51 -12.61
N ALA A 17 7.09 -5.48 -12.81
CA ALA A 17 6.41 -6.53 -13.55
C ALA A 17 6.88 -6.61 -15.02
N GLN A 18 6.84 -7.83 -15.56
CA GLN A 18 7.00 -8.06 -17.00
C GLN A 18 5.74 -7.67 -17.77
N ASP A 19 4.57 -7.90 -17.18
CA ASP A 19 3.29 -7.45 -17.73
C ASP A 19 3.24 -5.91 -17.80
N PRO A 20 3.02 -5.32 -18.99
CA PRO A 20 3.06 -3.86 -19.15
C PRO A 20 2.00 -3.10 -18.34
N SER A 21 0.78 -3.66 -18.16
CA SER A 21 -0.29 -3.05 -17.37
C SER A 21 0.09 -3.02 -15.89
N LYS A 22 0.52 -4.18 -15.38
CA LYS A 22 0.98 -4.32 -13.99
C LYS A 22 2.17 -3.42 -13.69
N ARG A 23 3.14 -3.36 -14.61
CA ARG A 23 4.32 -2.50 -14.46
C ARG A 23 3.94 -1.03 -14.37
N TRP A 24 3.04 -0.58 -15.24
CA TRP A 24 2.58 0.80 -15.21
C TRP A 24 1.89 1.12 -13.88
N GLY A 25 1.00 0.25 -13.40
CA GLY A 25 0.33 0.42 -12.11
C GLY A 25 1.29 0.43 -10.91
N GLU A 26 2.27 -0.47 -10.88
CA GLU A 26 3.30 -0.50 -9.83
C GLU A 26 4.12 0.79 -9.78
N VAL A 27 4.54 1.29 -10.94
CA VAL A 27 5.27 2.56 -11.02
C VAL A 27 4.39 3.72 -10.56
N PHE A 28 3.13 3.76 -11.00
CA PHE A 28 2.18 4.79 -10.57
C PHE A 28 2.02 4.81 -9.04
N PHE A 29 1.70 3.67 -8.44
CA PHE A 29 1.50 3.59 -6.99
C PHE A 29 2.77 3.93 -6.21
N LEU A 30 3.95 3.51 -6.70
CA LEU A 30 5.23 3.85 -6.06
C LEU A 30 5.54 5.35 -6.12
N LEU A 31 5.26 6.00 -7.26
CA LEU A 31 5.41 7.45 -7.41
C LEU A 31 4.35 8.24 -6.64
N TYR A 32 3.19 7.62 -6.40
CA TYR A 32 2.13 8.20 -5.60
C TYR A 32 2.42 8.12 -4.10
N THR A 33 3.19 7.12 -3.65
CA THR A 33 3.53 6.93 -2.24
C THR A 33 4.10 8.18 -1.54
N PRO A 34 5.11 8.89 -2.10
CA PRO A 34 5.63 10.12 -1.50
C PRO A 34 4.57 11.18 -1.24
N PHE A 35 3.55 11.33 -2.09
CA PHE A 35 2.53 12.37 -1.93
C PHE A 35 1.78 12.23 -0.60
N TRP A 36 1.16 11.06 -0.35
CA TRP A 36 0.39 10.86 0.87
C TRP A 36 1.28 10.70 2.10
N LEU A 37 2.49 10.13 1.96
CA LEU A 37 3.46 10.07 3.06
C LEU A 37 3.92 11.45 3.50
N THR A 38 4.25 12.34 2.56
CA THR A 38 4.63 13.72 2.87
C THR A 38 3.46 14.47 3.50
N LEU A 39 2.25 14.30 2.99
CA LEU A 39 1.05 14.91 3.59
C LEU A 39 0.84 14.45 5.04
N CYS A 40 0.83 13.14 5.29
CA CYS A 40 0.55 12.60 6.62
C CYS A 40 1.75 12.73 7.58
N LEU A 41 2.90 12.16 7.22
CA LEU A 41 4.08 12.07 8.09
C LEU A 41 5.03 13.28 7.97
N GLY A 42 5.00 14.02 6.86
CA GLY A 42 5.83 15.20 6.67
C GLY A 42 5.17 16.51 7.11
N ILE A 43 3.84 16.57 7.12
CA ILE A 43 3.08 17.81 7.42
C ILE A 43 2.14 17.58 8.62
N VAL A 44 1.17 16.68 8.52
CA VAL A 44 0.12 16.56 9.56
C VAL A 44 0.69 16.15 10.92
N VAL A 45 1.56 15.14 10.96
CA VAL A 45 2.15 14.63 12.21
C VAL A 45 3.16 15.60 12.83
N PRO A 46 4.19 16.11 12.11
CA PRO A 46 5.22 16.96 12.73
C PRO A 46 4.68 18.29 13.25
N TYR A 47 3.68 18.86 12.56
CA TYR A 47 3.04 20.11 12.97
C TYR A 47 1.85 19.90 13.91
N LYS A 48 1.57 18.65 14.32
CA LYS A 48 0.47 18.27 15.22
C LYS A 48 -0.90 18.81 14.76
N LEU A 49 -1.09 18.98 13.45
CA LEU A 49 -2.32 19.56 12.89
C LEU A 49 -3.55 18.72 13.24
N TYR A 50 -3.34 17.41 13.39
CA TYR A 50 -4.38 16.46 13.76
C TYR A 50 -5.04 16.79 15.10
N GLU A 51 -4.39 17.51 16.03
CA GLU A 51 -4.98 17.83 17.34
C GLU A 51 -6.17 18.79 17.23
N ASN A 52 -6.19 19.62 16.19
CA ASN A 52 -7.21 20.65 15.98
C ASN A 52 -8.24 20.26 14.91
N PHE A 53 -8.12 19.07 14.33
CA PHE A 53 -9.02 18.63 13.27
C PHE A 53 -10.40 18.27 13.81
N THR A 54 -11.41 18.74 13.13
CA THR A 54 -12.80 18.32 13.16
C THR A 54 -13.01 17.03 12.36
N GLU A 55 -14.21 16.46 12.45
CA GLU A 55 -14.59 15.24 11.72
C GLU A 55 -14.41 15.41 10.19
N TRP A 56 -14.71 16.59 9.67
CA TRP A 56 -14.59 16.92 8.24
C TRP A 56 -13.14 16.94 7.80
N GLU A 57 -12.23 17.54 8.57
CA GLU A 57 -10.81 17.64 8.21
C GLU A 57 -10.15 16.27 8.22
N TYR A 58 -10.50 15.42 9.18
CA TYR A 58 -10.04 14.03 9.18
C TYR A 58 -10.55 13.24 7.98
N LEU A 59 -11.82 13.37 7.60
CA LEU A 59 -12.32 12.67 6.40
C LEU A 59 -11.63 13.22 5.15
N PHE A 60 -11.50 14.55 5.05
CA PHE A 60 -10.89 15.20 3.90
C PHE A 60 -9.44 14.77 3.73
N LEU A 61 -8.67 14.67 4.81
CA LEU A 61 -7.32 14.11 4.79
C LEU A 61 -7.29 12.69 4.20
N GLY A 62 -8.22 11.83 4.64
CA GLY A 62 -8.38 10.48 4.11
C GLY A 62 -8.74 10.46 2.63
N LEU A 63 -9.67 11.32 2.20
CA LEU A 63 -10.14 11.41 0.81
C LEU A 63 -9.05 11.95 -0.13
N VAL A 64 -8.37 13.03 0.25
CA VAL A 64 -7.24 13.59 -0.51
C VAL A 64 -6.11 12.57 -0.63
N SER A 65 -5.92 11.72 0.37
CA SER A 65 -4.95 10.63 0.29
C SER A 65 -5.43 9.49 -0.61
N ALA A 66 -6.68 9.03 -0.51
CA ALA A 66 -7.15 7.84 -1.20
C ALA A 66 -7.64 8.08 -2.64
N LEU A 67 -8.43 9.14 -2.87
CA LEU A 67 -9.09 9.37 -4.17
C LEU A 67 -8.13 9.54 -5.34
N PRO A 68 -6.98 10.23 -5.22
CA PRO A 68 -6.08 10.37 -6.36
C PRO A 68 -5.49 9.03 -6.84
N ALA A 69 -5.42 8.00 -5.98
CA ALA A 69 -5.04 6.64 -6.39
C ALA A 69 -6.02 6.00 -7.40
N PHE A 70 -7.22 6.56 -7.54
CA PHE A 70 -8.23 6.19 -8.53
C PHE A 70 -8.33 7.23 -9.66
N ILE A 71 -8.36 8.52 -9.31
CA ILE A 71 -8.61 9.60 -10.27
C ILE A 71 -7.44 9.77 -11.24
N ILE A 72 -6.20 9.76 -10.74
CA ILE A 72 -5.02 9.94 -11.58
C ILE A 72 -4.92 8.83 -12.65
N PRO A 73 -5.06 7.52 -12.34
CA PRO A 73 -4.99 6.49 -13.36
C PRO A 73 -6.20 6.43 -14.29
N MET A 74 -7.32 7.06 -13.94
CA MET A 74 -8.43 7.29 -14.87
C MET A 74 -8.10 8.34 -15.93
N ILE A 75 -7.42 9.43 -15.54
CA ILE A 75 -7.06 10.54 -16.44
C ILE A 75 -5.81 10.22 -17.26
N PHE A 76 -4.77 9.71 -16.60
CA PHE A 76 -3.49 9.38 -17.21
C PHE A 76 -3.40 7.88 -17.48
N VAL A 77 -4.10 7.41 -18.51
CA VAL A 77 -4.09 5.99 -18.86
C VAL A 77 -2.72 5.60 -19.43
N GLY A 78 -2.09 4.57 -18.86
CA GLY A 78 -0.86 4.00 -19.39
C GLY A 78 -1.03 3.54 -20.84
N LYS A 79 -0.01 3.72 -21.69
CA LYS A 79 -0.08 3.31 -23.11
C LYS A 79 -0.50 1.85 -23.28
N ALA A 80 -0.04 0.98 -22.38
CA ALA A 80 -0.40 -0.44 -22.34
C ALA A 80 -1.87 -0.72 -21.97
N ASP A 81 -2.52 0.21 -21.26
CA ASP A 81 -3.90 0.07 -20.78
C ASP A 81 -4.92 0.79 -21.69
N SER A 82 -4.43 1.53 -22.70
CA SER A 82 -5.25 2.37 -23.58
C SER A 82 -6.28 1.57 -24.39
N SER A 83 -5.94 0.36 -24.80
CA SER A 83 -6.83 -0.56 -25.51
C SER A 83 -7.62 -1.51 -24.59
N LEU A 84 -7.35 -1.48 -23.28
CA LEU A 84 -7.96 -2.40 -22.31
C LEU A 84 -9.19 -1.78 -21.63
N CYS A 85 -10.22 -2.61 -21.46
CA CYS A 85 -11.38 -2.28 -20.62
C CYS A 85 -10.95 -2.14 -19.16
N TRP A 86 -11.65 -1.31 -18.38
CA TRP A 86 -11.29 -1.02 -16.99
C TRP A 86 -11.15 -2.27 -16.11
N LYS A 87 -12.03 -3.25 -16.30
CA LYS A 87 -11.98 -4.53 -15.56
C LYS A 87 -10.69 -5.31 -15.77
N ASP A 88 -10.00 -5.10 -16.89
CA ASP A 88 -8.78 -5.82 -17.26
C ASP A 88 -7.51 -5.08 -16.83
N ARG A 89 -7.61 -3.78 -16.53
CA ARG A 89 -6.49 -2.95 -16.08
C ARG A 89 -6.03 -3.37 -14.68
N TYR A 90 -4.73 -3.51 -14.52
CA TYR A 90 -4.15 -3.95 -13.24
C TYR A 90 -4.47 -2.99 -12.08
N TRP A 91 -4.39 -1.67 -12.31
CA TRP A 91 -4.60 -0.68 -11.25
C TRP A 91 -6.02 -0.75 -10.66
N VAL A 92 -7.03 -1.12 -11.47
CA VAL A 92 -8.41 -1.33 -11.01
C VAL A 92 -8.47 -2.55 -10.10
N LYS A 93 -7.92 -3.69 -10.55
CA LYS A 93 -7.88 -4.94 -9.76
C LYS A 93 -7.14 -4.74 -8.44
N ALA A 94 -6.00 -4.05 -8.47
CA ALA A 94 -5.20 -3.77 -7.28
C ALA A 94 -5.96 -2.90 -6.29
N ASN A 95 -6.57 -1.79 -6.73
CA ASN A 95 -7.37 -0.94 -5.86
C ASN A 95 -8.59 -1.67 -5.28
N LEU A 96 -9.32 -2.44 -6.09
CA LEU A 96 -10.49 -3.19 -5.62
C LEU A 96 -10.11 -4.23 -4.57
N TRP A 97 -9.01 -4.96 -4.81
CA TRP A 97 -8.49 -5.92 -3.85
C TRP A 97 -8.12 -5.25 -2.53
N VAL A 98 -7.41 -4.12 -2.59
CA VAL A 98 -6.98 -3.40 -1.39
C VAL A 98 -8.16 -2.75 -0.66
N ILE A 99 -9.18 -2.23 -1.36
CA ILE A 99 -10.42 -1.75 -0.73
C ILE A 99 -11.07 -2.88 0.07
N LEU A 100 -11.26 -4.04 -0.57
CA LEU A 100 -11.91 -5.18 0.08
C LEU A 100 -11.12 -5.62 1.32
N PHE A 101 -9.80 -5.74 1.18
CA PHE A 101 -8.93 -6.12 2.28
C PHE A 101 -8.91 -5.08 3.41
N SER A 102 -8.83 -3.79 3.07
CA SER A 102 -8.92 -2.67 4.02
C SER A 102 -10.25 -2.67 4.76
N TYR A 103 -11.36 -2.87 4.04
CA TYR A 103 -12.70 -2.93 4.62
C TYR A 103 -12.84 -4.11 5.58
N VAL A 104 -12.44 -5.32 5.17
CA VAL A 104 -12.53 -6.50 6.04
C VAL A 104 -11.68 -6.33 7.30
N GLY A 105 -10.44 -5.85 7.13
CA GLY A 105 -9.53 -5.59 8.25
C GLY A 105 -10.10 -4.56 9.23
N ASN A 106 -10.51 -3.39 8.73
CA ASN A 106 -11.01 -2.30 9.56
C ASN A 106 -12.42 -2.55 10.12
N TYR A 107 -13.27 -3.31 9.45
CA TYR A 107 -14.65 -3.53 9.91
C TYR A 107 -14.76 -4.72 10.87
N PHE A 108 -14.09 -5.84 10.56
CA PHE A 108 -14.25 -7.09 11.32
C PHE A 108 -13.07 -7.37 12.28
N TRP A 109 -11.82 -7.13 11.88
CA TRP A 109 -10.65 -7.58 12.66
C TRP A 109 -10.16 -6.58 13.70
N THR A 110 -10.19 -5.29 13.41
CA THR A 110 -9.73 -4.24 14.34
C THR A 110 -10.46 -4.27 15.68
N HIS A 111 -11.75 -4.62 15.70
CA HIS A 111 -12.53 -4.75 16.93
C HIS A 111 -11.90 -5.76 17.91
N TYR A 112 -11.40 -6.89 17.40
CA TYR A 112 -10.70 -7.87 18.23
C TYR A 112 -9.43 -7.28 18.84
N PHE A 113 -8.61 -6.61 18.04
CA PHE A 113 -7.39 -5.93 18.51
C PHE A 113 -7.70 -4.88 19.58
N PHE A 114 -8.71 -4.05 19.37
CA PHE A 114 -9.11 -3.02 20.32
C PHE A 114 -9.66 -3.58 21.62
N THR A 115 -10.41 -4.68 21.54
CA THR A 115 -10.92 -5.36 22.74
C THR A 115 -9.78 -5.96 23.57
N VAL A 116 -8.81 -6.62 22.92
CA VAL A 116 -7.67 -7.24 23.60
C VAL A 116 -6.71 -6.19 24.17
N LEU A 117 -6.46 -5.11 23.45
CA LEU A 117 -5.54 -4.04 23.86
C LEU A 117 -6.19 -2.97 24.75
N GLY A 118 -7.52 -3.00 24.93
CA GLY A 118 -8.27 -1.97 25.64
C GLY A 118 -8.17 -0.58 24.98
N ALA A 119 -7.97 -0.52 23.67
CA ALA A 119 -7.73 0.72 22.93
C ALA A 119 -9.00 1.19 22.20
N SER A 120 -9.19 2.50 22.08
CA SER A 120 -10.29 3.08 21.31
C SER A 120 -9.86 4.38 20.61
N TYR A 121 -10.51 4.71 19.49
CA TYR A 121 -10.28 5.96 18.79
C TYR A 121 -11.06 7.11 19.44
N THR A 122 -10.31 8.08 19.97
CA THR A 122 -10.85 9.24 20.71
C THR A 122 -11.00 10.50 19.85
N PHE A 123 -10.38 10.56 18.68
CA PHE A 123 -10.45 11.74 17.82
C PHE A 123 -11.82 11.91 17.14
N PRO A 124 -12.26 13.15 16.87
CA PRO A 124 -13.53 13.44 16.21
C PRO A 124 -13.55 12.82 14.82
N SER A 125 -14.54 11.98 14.54
CA SER A 125 -14.66 11.31 13.25
C SER A 125 -16.05 10.73 13.02
N TRP A 126 -16.45 10.60 11.76
CA TRP A 126 -17.52 9.67 11.42
C TRP A 126 -17.02 8.26 11.58
N LYS A 127 -17.76 7.45 12.33
CA LYS A 127 -17.37 6.08 12.64
C LYS A 127 -18.36 5.10 12.02
N MET A 128 -17.84 3.96 11.60
CA MET A 128 -18.61 2.79 11.21
C MET A 128 -18.09 1.62 12.05
N ASN A 129 -18.98 0.98 12.81
CA ASN A 129 -18.60 -0.04 13.79
C ASN A 129 -17.50 0.43 14.77
N ASN A 130 -17.63 1.65 15.30
CA ASN A 130 -16.65 2.33 16.17
C ASN A 130 -15.27 2.62 15.54
N VAL A 131 -15.10 2.38 14.23
CA VAL A 131 -13.87 2.65 13.50
C VAL A 131 -14.04 3.90 12.61
N PRO A 132 -13.18 4.93 12.73
CA PRO A 132 -13.24 6.15 11.92
C PRO A 132 -13.11 5.88 10.42
N HIS A 133 -13.94 6.51 9.58
CA HIS A 133 -13.85 6.36 8.11
C HIS A 133 -12.48 6.76 7.56
N THR A 134 -11.82 7.74 8.18
CA THR A 134 -10.46 8.16 7.83
C THR A 134 -9.46 7.01 7.91
N THR A 135 -9.58 6.08 8.86
CA THR A 135 -8.66 4.94 8.94
C THR A 135 -8.86 3.99 7.76
N PHE A 136 -10.10 3.71 7.33
CA PHE A 136 -10.34 2.91 6.13
C PHE A 136 -9.65 3.50 4.88
N LEU A 137 -9.72 4.82 4.71
CA LEU A 137 -9.14 5.55 3.59
C LEU A 137 -7.61 5.61 3.66
N LEU A 138 -7.04 5.90 4.83
CA LEU A 138 -5.58 5.93 5.01
C LEU A 138 -4.98 4.52 4.95
N THR A 139 -5.64 3.51 5.51
CA THR A 139 -5.23 2.11 5.39
C THR A 139 -5.20 1.68 3.93
N HIS A 140 -6.14 2.14 3.09
CA HIS A 140 -6.13 1.83 1.66
C HIS A 140 -4.82 2.24 0.97
N VAL A 141 -4.36 3.49 1.18
CA VAL A 141 -3.10 3.96 0.57
C VAL A 141 -1.86 3.32 1.18
N CYS A 142 -1.86 3.04 2.48
CA CYS A 142 -0.80 2.28 3.14
C CYS A 142 -0.69 0.87 2.55
N PHE A 143 -1.82 0.18 2.38
CA PHE A 143 -1.86 -1.18 1.83
C PHE A 143 -1.51 -1.22 0.34
N LEU A 144 -1.83 -0.19 -0.44
CA LEU A 144 -1.30 -0.07 -1.81
C LEU A 144 0.23 0.00 -1.81
N PHE A 145 0.82 0.79 -0.91
CA PHE A 145 2.27 0.85 -0.75
C PHE A 145 2.86 -0.50 -0.31
N TYR A 146 2.27 -1.16 0.69
CA TYR A 146 2.70 -2.49 1.13
C TYR A 146 2.60 -3.52 0.02
N HIS A 147 1.51 -3.49 -0.76
CA HIS A 147 1.29 -4.38 -1.88
C HIS A 147 2.36 -4.22 -2.96
N VAL A 148 2.69 -2.99 -3.34
CA VAL A 148 3.71 -2.72 -4.38
C VAL A 148 5.11 -3.05 -3.87
N SER A 149 5.48 -2.57 -2.68
CA SER A 149 6.80 -2.84 -2.08
C SER A 149 7.05 -4.33 -1.84
N SER A 150 6.04 -5.06 -1.36
CA SER A 150 6.12 -6.52 -1.18
C SER A 150 6.29 -7.24 -2.51
N ASN A 151 5.50 -6.89 -3.53
CA ASN A 151 5.61 -7.49 -4.86
C ASN A 151 6.99 -7.24 -5.51
N MET A 152 7.53 -6.03 -5.38
CA MET A 152 8.85 -5.69 -5.91
C MET A 152 9.96 -6.48 -5.19
N THR A 153 9.94 -6.52 -3.86
CA THR A 153 10.96 -7.21 -3.06
C THR A 153 10.90 -8.73 -3.23
N LEU A 154 9.69 -9.31 -3.22
CA LEU A 154 9.50 -10.75 -3.45
C LEU A 154 9.96 -11.19 -4.83
N ARG A 155 9.74 -10.38 -5.88
CA ARG A 155 10.27 -10.69 -7.22
C ARG A 155 11.78 -10.68 -7.27
N LYS A 156 12.40 -9.67 -6.65
CA LYS A 156 13.86 -9.61 -6.58
C LYS A 156 14.44 -10.81 -5.83
N ILE A 157 13.85 -11.15 -4.69
CA ILE A 157 14.24 -12.32 -3.90
C ILE A 157 14.09 -13.59 -4.72
N GLN A 158 12.94 -13.78 -5.37
CA GLN A 158 12.67 -14.93 -6.25
C GLN A 158 13.75 -15.08 -7.32
N HIS A 159 14.14 -13.97 -7.97
CA HIS A 159 15.17 -14.02 -8.99
C HIS A 159 16.55 -14.36 -8.40
N SER A 160 16.90 -13.80 -7.24
CA SER A 160 18.18 -14.09 -6.57
C SER A 160 18.31 -15.55 -6.13
N ILE A 161 17.21 -16.16 -5.70
CA ILE A 161 17.18 -17.54 -5.19
C ILE A 161 16.69 -18.57 -6.22
N ALA A 162 16.50 -18.17 -7.49
CA ALA A 162 15.93 -19.02 -8.52
C ALA A 162 16.72 -20.31 -8.79
N HIS A 163 18.02 -20.31 -8.46
CA HIS A 163 18.92 -21.45 -8.59
C HIS A 163 18.84 -22.46 -7.43
N LEU A 164 18.16 -22.11 -6.33
CA LEU A 164 18.05 -22.94 -5.13
C LEU A 164 16.87 -23.92 -5.21
N PRO A 165 16.86 -25.00 -4.41
CA PRO A 165 15.73 -25.93 -4.33
C PRO A 165 14.43 -25.24 -3.88
N GLU A 166 13.28 -25.71 -4.36
CA GLU A 166 11.97 -25.09 -4.10
C GLU A 166 11.64 -24.90 -2.62
N LYS A 167 11.98 -25.88 -1.76
CA LYS A 167 11.78 -25.79 -0.30
C LYS A 167 12.55 -24.60 0.30
N THR A 168 13.78 -24.40 -0.16
CA THR A 168 14.62 -23.28 0.26
C THR A 168 14.06 -21.97 -0.26
N GLN A 169 13.56 -21.93 -1.50
CA GLN A 169 12.91 -20.73 -2.04
C GLN A 169 11.67 -20.34 -1.23
N PHE A 170 10.85 -21.31 -0.87
CA PHE A 170 9.68 -21.11 -0.02
C PHE A 170 10.07 -20.55 1.35
N LEU A 171 11.09 -21.14 1.99
CA LEU A 171 11.58 -20.68 3.29
C LEU A 171 12.06 -19.22 3.22
N PHE A 172 12.83 -18.84 2.21
CA PHE A 172 13.29 -17.45 2.05
C PHE A 172 12.12 -16.48 1.82
N LYS A 173 11.11 -16.85 1.03
CA LYS A 173 9.91 -16.03 0.84
C LYS A 173 9.13 -15.87 2.14
N ALA A 174 8.89 -16.96 2.85
CA ALA A 174 8.17 -16.94 4.12
C ALA A 174 8.92 -16.10 5.16
N ALA A 175 10.24 -16.30 5.29
CA ALA A 175 11.09 -15.51 6.16
C ALA A 175 11.06 -14.02 5.82
N TRP A 176 11.08 -13.66 4.54
CA TRP A 176 10.99 -12.26 4.11
C TRP A 176 9.63 -11.64 4.43
N ILE A 177 8.53 -12.35 4.17
CA ILE A 177 7.18 -11.87 4.50
C ILE A 177 7.04 -11.67 6.01
N LEU A 178 7.54 -12.61 6.81
CA LEU A 178 7.57 -12.49 8.28
C LEU A 178 8.41 -11.30 8.73
N ALA A 179 9.62 -11.15 8.22
CA ALA A 179 10.50 -10.04 8.57
C ALA A 179 9.89 -8.68 8.20
N LEU A 180 9.34 -8.56 6.99
CA LEU A 180 8.73 -7.31 6.52
C LEU A 180 7.47 -6.95 7.32
N SER A 181 6.58 -7.92 7.57
CA SER A 181 5.37 -7.68 8.36
C SER A 181 5.70 -7.28 9.80
N TYR A 182 6.67 -7.94 10.44
CA TYR A 182 7.09 -7.60 11.80
C TYR A 182 7.76 -6.23 11.87
N PHE A 183 8.57 -5.90 10.86
CA PHE A 183 9.21 -4.59 10.76
C PHE A 183 8.19 -3.45 10.64
N ILE A 184 7.18 -3.61 9.78
CA ILE A 184 6.10 -2.63 9.65
C ILE A 184 5.30 -2.51 10.96
N ALA A 185 4.92 -3.64 11.56
CA ALA A 185 4.21 -3.64 12.86
C ALA A 185 5.02 -2.95 13.97
N TYR A 186 6.34 -3.14 13.97
CA TYR A 186 7.25 -2.46 14.89
C TYR A 186 7.28 -0.95 14.66
N LEU A 187 7.39 -0.48 13.41
CA LEU A 187 7.36 0.96 13.10
C LEU A 187 6.03 1.61 13.50
N GLU A 188 4.90 0.95 13.24
CA GLU A 188 3.58 1.44 13.66
C GLU A 188 3.48 1.51 15.19
N THR A 189 4.01 0.51 15.90
CA THR A 189 4.05 0.49 17.36
C THR A 189 4.94 1.60 17.93
N LEU A 190 6.12 1.82 17.33
CA LEU A 190 7.02 2.90 17.72
C LEU A 190 6.34 4.27 17.57
N ALA A 191 5.69 4.52 16.44
CA ALA A 191 5.00 5.78 16.18
C ALA A 191 3.91 6.06 17.23
N ILE A 192 3.14 5.04 17.62
CA ILE A 192 2.13 5.16 18.70
C ILE A 192 2.79 5.40 20.06
N SER A 193 3.87 4.68 20.37
CA SER A 193 4.53 4.76 21.68
C SER A 193 5.20 6.12 21.92
N ASN A 194 5.72 6.77 20.87
CA ASN A 194 6.46 8.01 21.02
C ASN A 194 5.53 9.19 21.33
N ASN A 195 4.34 9.23 20.73
CA ASN A 195 3.32 10.23 21.04
C ASN A 195 2.83 10.17 22.51
N ARG A 196 2.92 8.99 23.14
CA ARG A 196 2.57 8.83 24.57
C ARG A 196 3.61 9.42 25.53
N ARG A 197 4.86 9.64 25.08
CA ARG A 197 5.91 10.25 25.93
C ARG A 197 5.92 11.78 25.90
N GLU A 198 5.36 12.40 24.86
CA GLU A 198 5.27 13.87 24.76
C GLU A 198 4.06 14.48 25.48
N THR A 199 3.19 13.65 26.05
CA THR A 199 1.95 14.04 26.73
C THR A 199 2.03 13.95 28.26
N TRP A 200 3.25 13.86 28.80
CA TRP A 200 3.59 14.01 30.23
C TRP A 200 4.64 15.10 30.41
#